data_AF-A0A387FZK1-F1
#
_entry.id   AF-A0A387FZK1-F1
#
_cell.length_a   1.000
_cell.length_b   1.000
_cell.length_c   1.000
_cell.angle_alpha   90.00
_cell.angle_beta   90.00
_cell.angle_gamma   90.00
#
_symmetry.space_group_name_H-M   'P 1'
#
loop_
_entity.id
_entity.type
_entity.pdbx_description
1 polymer ?
#
loop_
_entity_poly.entity_id
_entity_poly.type
_entity_poly.pdbx_seq_one_letter_code
_entity_poly.pdbx_strand_id
1 'polypeptide(L)'
;MENVVGTRPLAKAKTITIWVLRAVLGLAFITFAAMKLSGQPEMIAEFEQVGLGQWFRYFTGILELIGGIALLVPRISIIGAVLLLAIDVGAFIAQISVLHIDWIHTVVLGAVISLLVYLQRDGAKARLPNSR
;
A
#
# COMPACT_ATOMS: atom_id res chain seq x y z
N MET A 1 14.56 45.51 4.93
CA MET A 1 14.11 44.86 3.69
C MET A 1 14.01 43.38 3.98
N GLU A 2 12.79 42.87 4.03
CA GLU A 2 12.44 41.53 4.50
C GLU A 2 12.83 40.49 3.44
N ASN A 3 13.75 39.58 3.78
CA ASN A 3 14.11 38.47 2.92
C ASN A 3 12.94 37.48 2.88
N VAL A 4 12.08 37.62 1.87
CA VAL A 4 11.07 36.62 1.52
C VAL A 4 11.78 35.39 0.96
N VAL A 5 12.33 34.56 1.84
CA VAL A 5 12.90 33.25 1.48
C VAL A 5 11.73 32.33 1.13
N GLY A 6 11.47 32.22 -0.18
CA GLY A 6 10.39 31.40 -0.74
C GLY A 6 10.67 29.90 -0.62
N THR A 7 10.29 29.29 0.49
CA THR A 7 10.32 27.82 0.69
C THR A 7 9.10 27.07 0.08
N ARG A 8 8.37 27.68 -0.86
CA ARG A 8 6.98 27.30 -1.20
C ARG A 8 6.76 26.22 -2.29
N PRO A 9 7.60 26.02 -3.32
CA PRO A 9 7.28 25.09 -4.42
C PRO A 9 7.43 23.60 -4.05
N LEU A 10 8.55 23.22 -3.43
CA LEU A 10 8.89 21.82 -3.12
C LEU A 10 7.93 21.20 -2.09
N ALA A 11 7.49 21.97 -1.11
CA ALA A 11 6.53 21.52 -0.09
C ALA A 11 5.14 21.25 -0.69
N LYS A 12 4.69 22.10 -1.63
CA LYS A 12 3.44 21.90 -2.37
C LYS A 12 3.52 20.68 -3.29
N ALA A 13 4.60 20.53 -4.04
CA ALA A 13 4.83 19.37 -4.90
C ALA A 13 4.80 18.06 -4.11
N LYS A 14 5.53 17.98 -2.98
CA LYS A 14 5.50 16.81 -2.08
C LYS A 14 4.09 16.46 -1.62
N THR A 15 3.29 17.47 -1.27
CA THR A 15 1.90 17.28 -0.81
C THR A 15 1.02 16.70 -1.92
N ILE A 16 1.12 17.24 -3.13
CA ILE A 16 0.38 16.74 -4.30
C ILE A 16 0.81 15.31 -4.62
N THR A 17 2.11 15.02 -4.65
CA THR A 17 2.65 13.68 -4.89
C THR A 17 2.10 12.67 -3.87
N ILE A 18 2.08 13.00 -2.58
CA ILE A 18 1.52 12.13 -1.55
C ILE A 18 0.03 11.86 -1.81
N TRP A 19 -0.77 12.87 -2.15
CA TRP A 19 -2.19 12.67 -2.44
C TRP A 19 -2.43 11.80 -3.67
N VAL A 20 -1.67 12.01 -4.75
CA VAL A 20 -1.74 11.18 -5.96
C VAL A 20 -1.39 9.73 -5.64
N LEU A 21 -0.26 9.49 -4.96
CA LEU A 21 0.17 8.15 -4.57
C LEU A 21 -0.88 7.45 -3.70
N ARG A 22 -1.48 8.16 -2.73
CA ARG A 22 -2.53 7.63 -1.87
C ARG A 22 -3.79 7.24 -2.64
N ALA A 23 -4.22 8.07 -3.59
CA ALA A 23 -5.37 7.77 -4.43
C ALA A 23 -5.10 6.57 -5.33
N VAL A 24 -3.98 6.58 -6.07
CA VAL A 24 -3.62 5.51 -7.01
C VAL A 24 -3.44 4.17 -6.30
N LEU A 25 -2.61 4.12 -5.25
CA LEU A 25 -2.41 2.88 -4.49
C LEU A 25 -3.69 2.45 -3.76
N GLY A 26 -4.43 3.39 -3.17
CA GLY A 26 -5.69 3.08 -2.49
C GLY A 26 -6.69 2.42 -3.41
N LEU A 27 -6.90 3.00 -4.60
CA LEU A 27 -7.78 2.44 -5.63
C LEU A 27 -7.28 1.06 -6.10
N ALA A 28 -5.99 0.92 -6.40
CA ALA A 28 -5.42 -0.35 -6.85
C ALA A 28 -5.64 -1.49 -5.85
N PHE A 29 -5.34 -1.27 -4.57
CA PHE A 29 -5.52 -2.30 -3.53
C PHE A 29 -7.00 -2.57 -3.22
N ILE A 30 -7.88 -1.57 -3.33
CA ILE A 30 -9.33 -1.82 -3.24
C ILE A 30 -9.79 -2.72 -4.41
N THR A 31 -9.25 -2.53 -5.62
CA THR A 31 -9.53 -3.41 -6.76
C THR A 31 -9.00 -4.82 -6.53
N PHE A 32 -7.76 -4.99 -6.05
CA PHE A 32 -7.20 -6.31 -5.74
C PHE A 32 -8.01 -7.03 -4.65
N ALA A 33 -8.39 -6.30 -3.61
CA ALA A 33 -9.29 -6.81 -2.58
C ALA A 33 -10.64 -7.23 -3.19
N ALA A 34 -11.25 -6.42 -4.05
CA ALA A 34 -12.52 -6.76 -4.70
C ALA A 34 -12.41 -8.04 -5.53
N MET A 35 -11.32 -8.23 -6.29
CA MET A 35 -11.07 -9.47 -7.03
C MET A 35 -10.97 -10.67 -6.09
N LYS A 36 -10.22 -10.54 -4.98
CA LYS A 36 -10.08 -11.58 -3.98
C LYS A 36 -11.37 -11.86 -3.22
N LEU A 37 -12.24 -10.88 -2.98
CA LEU A 37 -13.45 -11.06 -2.17
C LEU A 37 -14.66 -11.49 -3.02
N SER A 38 -14.74 -11.06 -4.28
CA SER A 38 -15.79 -11.48 -5.22
C SER A 38 -15.63 -12.92 -5.72
N GLY A 39 -14.47 -13.55 -5.45
CA GLY A 39 -14.20 -14.91 -5.87
C GLY A 39 -13.94 -15.01 -7.37
N GLN A 40 -13.17 -14.08 -7.93
CA GLN A 40 -12.74 -14.22 -9.32
C GLN A 40 -12.00 -15.57 -9.51
N PRO A 41 -12.26 -16.31 -10.61
CA PRO A 41 -11.70 -17.64 -10.81
C PRO A 41 -10.17 -17.68 -10.74
N GLU A 42 -9.50 -16.66 -11.27
CA GLU A 42 -8.05 -16.50 -11.23
C GLU A 42 -7.54 -16.42 -9.79
N MET A 43 -8.15 -15.59 -8.95
CA MET A 43 -7.78 -15.46 -7.53
C MET A 43 -8.08 -16.72 -6.73
N ILE A 44 -9.18 -17.43 -7.04
CA ILE A 44 -9.47 -18.72 -6.40
C ILE A 44 -8.37 -19.73 -6.74
N ALA A 45 -7.98 -19.82 -8.01
CA ALA A 45 -6.96 -20.75 -8.49
C ALA A 45 -5.57 -20.45 -7.92
N GLU A 46 -5.16 -19.18 -7.85
CA GLU A 46 -3.88 -18.78 -7.24
C GLU A 46 -3.83 -19.19 -5.75
N PHE A 47 -4.86 -18.87 -4.98
CA PHE A 47 -4.88 -19.20 -3.55
C PHE A 47 -5.05 -20.70 -3.28
N GLU A 48 -5.66 -21.44 -4.21
CA GLU A 48 -5.70 -22.90 -4.15
C GLU A 48 -4.31 -23.50 -4.37
N GLN A 49 -3.54 -22.97 -5.34
CA GLN A 49 -2.15 -23.39 -5.57
C GLN A 49 -1.24 -23.07 -4.38
N VAL A 50 -1.47 -21.96 -3.68
CA VAL A 50 -0.76 -21.63 -2.43
C VAL A 50 -1.01 -22.67 -1.32
N GLY A 51 -2.13 -23.40 -1.37
CA GLY A 51 -2.35 -24.58 -0.52
C GLY A 51 -2.72 -24.28 0.94
N LEU A 52 -2.89 -23.01 1.32
CA LEU A 52 -3.34 -22.61 2.67
C LEU A 52 -4.87 -22.65 2.83
N GLY A 53 -5.60 -22.84 1.73
CA GLY A 53 -7.05 -22.87 1.67
C GLY A 53 -7.69 -21.49 1.44
N GLN A 54 -8.96 -21.50 1.04
CA GLN A 54 -9.69 -20.30 0.59
C GLN A 54 -9.92 -19.25 1.69
N TRP A 55 -9.83 -19.62 2.98
CA TRP A 55 -9.90 -18.64 4.07
C TRP A 55 -8.75 -17.62 3.98
N PHE A 56 -7.56 -18.04 3.52
CA PHE A 56 -6.41 -17.17 3.35
C PHE A 56 -6.63 -16.12 2.26
N ARG A 57 -7.38 -16.47 1.19
CA ARG A 57 -7.84 -15.51 0.17
C ARG A 57 -8.71 -14.42 0.77
N TYR A 58 -9.70 -14.80 1.59
CA TYR A 58 -10.56 -13.81 2.24
C TYR A 58 -9.78 -12.96 3.25
N PHE A 59 -8.88 -13.57 4.02
CA PHE A 59 -8.04 -12.87 4.99
C PHE A 59 -7.17 -11.80 4.31
N THR A 60 -6.42 -12.17 3.27
CA THR A 60 -5.59 -11.24 2.50
C THR A 60 -6.45 -10.15 1.84
N GLY A 61 -7.57 -10.50 1.19
CA GLY A 61 -8.48 -9.54 0.58
C GLY A 61 -9.08 -8.52 1.57
N ILE A 62 -9.43 -8.95 2.79
CA ILE A 62 -9.91 -8.03 3.84
C ILE A 62 -8.79 -7.07 4.27
N LEU A 63 -7.57 -7.57 4.46
CA LEU A 63 -6.45 -6.72 4.84
C LEU A 63 -6.06 -5.73 3.74
N GLU A 64 -6.09 -6.14 2.47
CA GLU A 64 -5.90 -5.26 1.32
C GLU A 64 -6.97 -4.16 1.27
N LEU A 65 -8.23 -4.51 1.54
CA LEU A 65 -9.33 -3.54 1.58
C LEU A 65 -9.12 -2.52 2.71
N ILE A 66 -8.79 -2.99 3.91
CA ILE A 66 -8.51 -2.13 5.07
C ILE A 66 -7.33 -1.20 4.75
N GLY A 67 -6.24 -1.74 4.21
CA GLY A 67 -5.07 -0.97 3.83
C GLY A 67 -5.37 0.07 2.75
N GLY A 68 -6.10 -0.33 1.69
CA GLY A 68 -6.50 0.54 0.59
C GLY A 68 -7.38 1.70 1.05
N ILE A 69 -8.37 1.44 1.91
CA ILE A 69 -9.20 2.49 2.52
C ILE A 69 -8.36 3.38 3.44
N ALA A 70 -7.47 2.80 4.25
CA ALA A 70 -6.60 3.56 5.14
C ALA A 70 -5.69 4.53 4.39
N LEU A 71 -5.23 4.19 3.18
CA LEU A 71 -4.47 5.11 2.32
C LEU A 71 -5.26 6.40 1.99
N LEU A 72 -6.58 6.31 1.85
CA LEU A 72 -7.43 7.46 1.52
C LEU A 72 -7.65 8.39 2.72
N VAL A 73 -7.32 7.96 3.95
CA VAL A 73 -7.45 8.76 5.17
C VAL A 73 -6.07 9.28 5.63
N PRO A 74 -5.79 10.59 5.56
CA PRO A 74 -4.44 11.12 5.79
C PRO A 74 -3.85 10.80 7.15
N ARG A 75 -4.70 10.57 8.16
CA ARG A 75 -4.25 10.28 9.53
C ARG A 75 -3.69 8.87 9.70
N ILE A 76 -4.18 7.90 8.93
CA ILE A 76 -3.83 6.47 9.05
C ILE A 76 -3.15 5.91 7.79
N SER A 77 -2.91 6.75 6.78
CA SER A 77 -2.32 6.32 5.50
C SER A 77 -0.95 5.67 5.65
N ILE A 78 -0.10 6.11 6.58
CA ILE A 78 1.19 5.43 6.80
C ILE A 78 1.02 4.01 7.36
N ILE A 79 0.02 3.80 8.22
CA ILE A 79 -0.31 2.47 8.78
C ILE A 79 -0.84 1.57 7.66
N GLY A 80 -1.76 2.09 6.84
CA GLY A 80 -2.26 1.40 5.66
C GLY A 80 -1.15 1.02 4.68
N ALA A 81 -0.23 1.95 4.38
CA ALA A 81 0.90 1.69 3.49
C ALA A 81 1.83 0.58 4.01
N VAL A 82 2.14 0.57 5.31
CA VAL A 82 2.96 -0.49 5.93
C VAL A 82 2.25 -1.85 5.89
N LEU A 83 0.94 -1.89 6.19
CA LEU A 83 0.14 -3.10 6.07
C LEU A 83 0.17 -3.65 4.64
N LEU A 84 -0.10 -2.80 3.65
CA LEU A 84 -0.11 -3.20 2.24
C LEU A 84 1.27 -3.67 1.78
N LEU A 85 2.35 -3.02 2.23
CA LEU A 85 3.71 -3.46 1.92
C LEU A 85 3.99 -4.87 2.46
N ALA A 86 3.52 -5.19 3.67
CA ALA A 86 3.69 -6.52 4.24
C ALA A 86 2.93 -7.60 3.45
N ILE A 87 1.71 -7.27 2.98
CA ILE A 87 0.93 -8.16 2.11
C ILE A 87 1.62 -8.36 0.77
N ASP A 88 2.08 -7.27 0.14
CA ASP A 88 2.72 -7.27 -1.17
C ASP A 88 4.05 -8.06 -1.17
N VAL A 89 4.82 -7.99 -0.08
CA VAL A 89 5.99 -8.86 0.13
C VAL A 89 5.59 -10.35 0.20
N GLY A 90 4.50 -10.67 0.90
CA GLY A 90 3.96 -12.03 0.92
C GLY A 90 3.51 -12.51 -0.46
N ALA A 91 2.84 -11.65 -1.22
CA ALA A 91 2.43 -11.92 -2.59
C ALA A 91 3.63 -12.15 -3.51
N PHE A 92 4.67 -11.31 -3.42
CA PHE A 92 5.92 -11.50 -4.15
C PHE A 92 6.55 -12.86 -3.86
N ILE A 93 6.66 -13.25 -2.59
CA ILE A 93 7.20 -14.56 -2.19
C ILE A 93 6.37 -15.69 -2.79
N ALA A 94 5.04 -15.63 -2.71
CA ALA A 94 4.16 -16.64 -3.29
C ALA A 94 4.32 -16.73 -4.81
N GLN A 95 4.47 -15.60 -5.50
CA GLN A 95 4.66 -15.53 -6.95
C GLN A 95 5.95 -16.20 -7.41
N ILE A 96 7.07 -15.98 -6.70
CA ILE A 96 8.36 -16.55 -7.10
C ILE A 96 8.56 -18.00 -6.65
N SER A 97 7.93 -18.42 -5.54
CA SER A 97 8.22 -19.73 -4.91
C SER A 97 7.16 -20.80 -5.17
N VAL A 98 5.91 -20.39 -5.35
CA VAL A 98 4.78 -21.32 -5.50
C VAL A 98 4.14 -21.17 -6.89
N LEU A 99 3.71 -19.96 -7.24
CA LEU A 99 2.89 -19.72 -8.43
C LEU A 99 3.70 -19.71 -9.72
N HIS A 100 4.97 -19.29 -9.66
CA HIS A 100 5.86 -19.13 -10.83
C HIS A 100 5.25 -18.24 -11.93
N ILE A 101 4.50 -17.21 -11.54
CA ILE A 101 3.86 -16.23 -12.43
C ILE A 101 4.61 -14.88 -12.40
N ASP A 102 4.06 -13.87 -13.08
CA ASP A 102 4.64 -12.52 -13.07
C ASP A 102 4.79 -11.98 -11.65
N TRP A 103 6.01 -11.54 -11.34
CA TRP A 103 6.40 -10.92 -10.06
C TRP A 103 6.84 -9.46 -10.23
N ILE A 104 6.85 -8.94 -11.47
CA ILE A 104 7.28 -7.57 -11.73
C ILE A 104 6.30 -6.60 -11.09
N HIS A 105 4.99 -6.88 -11.16
CA HIS A 105 3.98 -6.00 -10.58
C HIS A 105 4.14 -5.83 -9.06
N THR A 106 4.46 -6.90 -8.31
CA THR A 106 4.67 -6.80 -6.85
C THR A 106 5.94 -6.02 -6.51
N VAL A 107 7.02 -6.14 -7.30
CA VAL A 107 8.21 -5.30 -7.09
C VAL A 107 7.92 -3.82 -7.35
N VAL A 108 7.18 -3.52 -8.43
CA VAL A 108 6.79 -2.14 -8.77
C VAL A 108 5.89 -1.56 -7.70
N LEU A 109 4.85 -2.29 -7.26
CA LEU A 109 3.95 -1.86 -6.20
C LEU A 109 4.71 -1.65 -4.88
N GLY A 110 5.54 -2.61 -4.48
CA GLY A 110 6.35 -2.54 -3.26
C GLY A 110 7.27 -1.32 -3.26
N ALA A 111 7.88 -0.98 -4.40
CA ALA A 111 8.70 0.21 -4.56
C ALA A 111 7.88 1.51 -4.40
N VAL A 112 6.70 1.59 -5.01
CA VAL A 112 5.82 2.76 -4.95
C VAL A 112 5.23 2.93 -3.53
N ILE A 113 4.85 1.84 -2.86
CA ILE A 113 4.39 1.85 -1.47
C ILE A 113 5.52 2.28 -0.54
N SER A 114 6.73 1.76 -0.73
CA SER A 114 7.92 2.13 0.05
C SER A 114 8.25 3.62 -0.11
N LEU A 115 8.14 4.16 -1.33
CA LEU A 115 8.27 5.59 -1.59
C LEU A 115 7.19 6.38 -0.83
N LEU A 116 5.94 5.93 -0.85
CA LEU A 116 4.86 6.59 -0.11
C LEU A 116 5.11 6.57 1.40
N VAL A 117 5.58 5.47 1.98
CA VAL A 117 5.98 5.39 3.39
C VAL A 117 7.10 6.40 3.70
N TYR A 118 8.13 6.44 2.85
CA TYR A 118 9.24 7.36 2.98
C TYR A 118 8.78 8.83 2.97
N LEU A 119 7.89 9.20 2.05
CA LEU A 119 7.38 10.57 1.95
C LEU A 119 6.50 10.99 3.14
N GLN A 120 5.82 10.05 3.78
CA GLN A 120 4.92 10.29 4.92
C GLN A 120 5.62 10.27 6.29
N ARG A 121 6.85 9.73 6.38
CA ARG A 121 7.55 9.48 7.64
C ARG A 121 7.68 10.71 8.55
N ASP A 122 7.92 11.88 7.97
CA ASP A 122 8.18 13.11 8.74
C ASP A 122 6.88 13.58 9.44
N GLY A 123 5.76 13.50 8.73
CA GLY A 123 4.44 13.84 9.26
C GLY A 123 3.92 12.83 10.29
N ALA A 124 4.39 11.58 10.23
CA ALA A 124 4.08 10.57 11.23
C ALA A 124 4.86 10.79 12.54
N LYS A 125 6.17 11.07 12.44
CA LYS A 125 7.03 11.38 13.61
C LYS A 125 6.51 12.58 14.40
N ALA A 126 6.03 13.61 13.71
CA ALA A 126 5.47 14.81 14.34
C ALA A 126 4.20 14.56 15.19
N ARG A 127 3.56 13.40 15.04
CA ARG A 127 2.32 13.04 15.77
C ARG A 127 2.57 12.19 17.00
N LEU A 128 3.78 11.66 17.18
CA LEU A 128 4.11 10.90 18.37
C LEU A 128 4.26 11.86 19.56
N PRO A 129 3.62 11.57 20.72
CA PRO A 129 3.82 12.36 21.93
C PRO A 129 5.31 12.37 22.27
N ASN A 130 5.87 13.55 22.46
CA ASN A 130 7.26 13.71 22.87
C ASN A 130 7.39 13.18 24.30
N SER A 131 7.73 11.90 24.48
CA SER A 131 8.04 11.35 25.80
C SER A 131 9.40 11.88 26.23
N ARG A 132 9.39 13.07 26.84
CA ARG A 132 10.48 13.55 27.70
C ARG A 132 10.32 12.95 29.09
#